data_AF-A0A9E1WR89-F1
#
_entry.id   AF-A0A9E1WR89-F1
#
_cell.length_a   1.000
_cell.length_b   1.000
_cell.length_c   1.000
_cell.angle_alpha   90.00
_cell.angle_beta   90.00
_cell.angle_gamma   90.00
#
_symmetry.space_group_name_H-M   'P 1'
#
loop_
_entity.id
_entity.type
_entity.pdbx_description
1 polymer ?
#
loop_
_entity_poly.entity_id
_entity_poly.type
_entity_poly.pdbx_seq_one_letter_code
_entity_poly.pdbx_strand_id
1 'polypeptide(L)'
;DVIEALRTRFPTILGPDVKNICYATQNRQDAVRALAPQVDLLLVVGAQNSSNSNRLRDLGASMGKPSYLIADSNDLVPEWLDGVSAVGITAGASAPEELVQGVISHLGDFGNVAVERLSGVEENVTFKLPRELADEPAGTGSGKIAGAAD
;
A
#
# COMPACT_ATOMS: atom_id res chain seq x y z
N ASP A 1 -16.41 -15.88 -6.21
CA ASP A 1 -17.78 -15.39 -6.49
C ASP A 1 -18.00 -15.06 -7.96
N VAL A 2 -17.43 -13.98 -8.50
CA VAL A 2 -17.66 -13.59 -9.91
C VAL A 2 -17.21 -14.67 -10.91
N ILE A 3 -16.04 -15.27 -10.71
CA ILE A 3 -15.53 -16.34 -11.59
C ILE A 3 -16.45 -17.57 -11.55
N GLU A 4 -16.92 -17.96 -10.36
CA GLU A 4 -17.83 -19.10 -10.21
C GLU A 4 -19.21 -18.82 -10.82
N ALA A 5 -19.73 -17.60 -10.68
CA ALA A 5 -20.95 -17.18 -11.36
C ALA A 5 -20.80 -17.22 -12.89
N LEU A 6 -19.66 -16.77 -13.42
CA LEU A 6 -19.36 -16.84 -14.85
C LEU A 6 -19.24 -18.28 -15.35
N ARG A 7 -18.58 -19.18 -14.60
CA ARG A 7 -18.49 -20.61 -14.92
C ARG A 7 -19.87 -21.28 -14.92
N THR A 8 -20.72 -20.92 -13.96
CA THR A 8 -22.10 -21.42 -13.87
C THR A 8 -22.94 -20.94 -15.05
N ARG A 9 -22.83 -19.65 -15.43
CA ARG A 9 -23.61 -19.05 -16.51
C ARG A 9 -23.12 -19.44 -17.90
N PHE A 10 -21.81 -19.64 -18.06
CA PHE A 10 -21.12 -19.92 -19.31
C PHE A 10 -20.16 -21.11 -19.13
N PRO A 11 -20.64 -22.36 -19.15
CA PRO A 11 -19.82 -23.54 -18.83
C PRO A 11 -18.62 -23.78 -19.76
N THR A 12 -18.64 -23.22 -20.97
CA THR A 12 -17.55 -23.32 -21.95
C THR A 12 -16.59 -22.13 -21.90
N ILE A 13 -16.70 -21.24 -20.91
CA ILE A 13 -15.84 -20.05 -20.81
C ILE A 13 -14.39 -20.45 -20.54
N LEU A 14 -13.49 -20.06 -21.45
CA LEU A 14 -12.05 -20.18 -21.27
C LEU A 14 -11.55 -18.92 -20.57
N GLY A 15 -11.35 -19.02 -19.26
CA GLY A 15 -10.73 -17.95 -18.48
C GLY A 15 -9.21 -18.10 -18.46
N PRO A 16 -8.44 -17.01 -18.37
CA PRO A 16 -7.06 -17.09 -17.94
C PRO A 16 -6.99 -17.78 -16.57
N ASP A 17 -5.88 -18.44 -16.26
CA ASP A 17 -5.58 -18.89 -14.91
C ASP A 17 -5.75 -17.68 -13.96
N VAL A 18 -6.20 -17.88 -12.71
CA VAL A 18 -6.60 -16.81 -11.75
C VAL A 18 -5.49 -15.76 -11.44
N LYS A 19 -4.33 -15.94 -12.08
CA LYS A 19 -3.07 -15.20 -12.02
C LYS A 19 -3.08 -13.79 -12.66
N ASN A 20 -4.25 -13.23 -13.01
CA ASN A 20 -4.32 -11.85 -13.51
C ASN A 20 -4.31 -10.79 -12.40
N ILE A 21 -4.48 -11.18 -11.14
CA ILE A 21 -4.16 -10.30 -10.00
C ILE A 21 -2.64 -10.27 -9.88
N CYS A 22 -2.04 -9.08 -9.91
CA CYS A 22 -0.58 -8.96 -9.79
C CYS A 22 -0.08 -9.45 -8.42
N TYR A 23 1.16 -9.93 -8.36
CA TYR A 23 1.77 -10.46 -7.14
C TYR A 23 1.71 -9.44 -5.98
N ALA A 24 1.96 -8.17 -6.27
CA ALA A 24 1.99 -7.09 -5.29
C ALA A 24 0.64 -6.88 -4.59
N THR A 25 -0.47 -7.04 -5.32
CA THR A 25 -1.82 -6.94 -4.75
C THR A 25 -2.14 -8.17 -3.91
N GLN A 26 -1.74 -9.37 -4.34
CA GLN A 26 -1.97 -10.60 -3.58
C GLN A 26 -1.19 -10.59 -2.27
N ASN A 27 0.11 -10.28 -2.32
CA ASN A 27 0.99 -10.22 -1.14
C ASN A 27 0.46 -9.24 -0.08
N ARG A 28 0.00 -8.05 -0.49
CA ARG A 28 -0.57 -7.06 0.44
C ARG A 28 -1.88 -7.54 1.05
N GLN A 29 -2.74 -8.19 0.27
CA GLN A 29 -3.96 -8.79 0.83
C GLN A 29 -3.64 -9.92 1.81
N ASP A 30 -2.64 -10.75 1.53
CA ASP A 30 -2.21 -11.82 2.44
C ASP A 30 -1.59 -11.26 3.73
N ALA A 31 -0.81 -10.19 3.63
CA ALA A 31 -0.30 -9.46 4.79
C ALA A 31 -1.46 -8.92 5.66
N VAL A 32 -2.50 -8.35 5.05
CA VAL A 32 -3.70 -7.89 5.79
C VAL A 32 -4.43 -9.07 6.44
N ARG A 33 -4.56 -10.22 5.76
CA ARG A 33 -5.16 -11.43 6.35
C ARG A 33 -4.39 -11.95 7.55
N ALA A 34 -3.07 -11.84 7.52
CA ALA A 34 -2.21 -12.22 8.63
C ALA A 34 -2.25 -11.21 9.79
N LEU A 35 -2.33 -9.91 9.47
CA LEU A 35 -2.34 -8.81 10.44
C LEU A 35 -3.67 -8.67 11.18
N ALA A 36 -4.80 -8.70 10.46
CA ALA A 36 -6.12 -8.38 11.00
C ALA A 36 -6.49 -9.19 12.28
N PRO A 37 -6.21 -10.50 12.39
CA PRO A 37 -6.53 -11.27 13.61
C PRO A 37 -5.78 -10.82 14.86
N GLN A 38 -4.65 -10.11 14.70
CA GLN A 38 -3.73 -9.75 15.80
C GLN A 38 -3.95 -8.33 16.33
N VAL A 39 -4.87 -7.57 15.72
CA VAL A 39 -5.09 -6.15 16.02
C VAL A 39 -6.56 -5.87 16.28
N ASP A 40 -6.85 -4.77 16.97
CA ASP A 40 -8.21 -4.31 17.23
C ASP A 40 -8.71 -3.36 16.13
N LEU A 41 -7.78 -2.63 15.51
CA LEU A 41 -8.02 -1.62 14.49
C LEU A 41 -7.03 -1.79 13.33
N LEU A 42 -7.49 -1.59 12.09
CA LEU A 42 -6.64 -1.54 10.91
C LEU A 42 -6.64 -0.14 10.28
N LEU A 43 -5.45 0.43 10.10
CA LEU A 43 -5.22 1.65 9.34
C LEU A 43 -4.55 1.29 8.01
N VAL A 44 -5.17 1.71 6.91
CA VAL A 44 -4.62 1.54 5.57
C VAL A 44 -4.19 2.92 5.06
N VAL A 45 -2.89 3.08 4.83
CA VAL A 45 -2.33 4.31 4.26
C VAL A 45 -2.45 4.27 2.75
N GLY A 46 -3.15 5.24 2.17
CA GLY A 46 -3.30 5.36 0.72
C GLY A 46 -4.41 6.32 0.29
N ALA A 47 -4.37 6.70 -0.98
CA ALA A 47 -5.34 7.64 -1.55
C ALA A 47 -6.75 7.03 -1.67
N GLN A 48 -7.78 7.85 -1.46
CA GLN A 48 -9.19 7.44 -1.57
C GLN A 48 -9.57 6.88 -2.94
N ASN A 49 -8.93 7.33 -4.01
CA ASN A 49 -9.16 6.86 -5.38
C ASN A 49 -8.32 5.62 -5.74
N SER A 50 -7.54 5.06 -4.82
CA SER A 50 -6.72 3.87 -5.04
C SER A 50 -7.54 2.59 -4.81
N SER A 51 -7.83 1.86 -5.89
CA SER A 51 -8.57 0.58 -5.82
C SER A 51 -7.86 -0.45 -4.93
N ASN A 52 -6.52 -0.55 -5.01
CA ASN A 52 -5.75 -1.47 -4.16
C ASN A 52 -5.88 -1.09 -2.68
N SER A 53 -5.76 0.19 -2.33
CA SER A 53 -5.85 0.65 -0.93
C SER A 53 -7.25 0.42 -0.36
N ASN A 54 -8.30 0.75 -1.12
CA ASN A 54 -9.68 0.44 -0.72
C ASN A 54 -9.90 -1.06 -0.53
N ARG A 55 -9.33 -1.89 -1.41
CA ARG A 55 -9.45 -3.34 -1.28
C ARG A 55 -8.83 -3.88 0.01
N LEU A 56 -7.70 -3.31 0.46
CA LEU A 56 -7.08 -3.67 1.74
C LEU A 56 -7.96 -3.26 2.92
N ARG A 57 -8.55 -2.05 2.88
CA ARG A 57 -9.51 -1.60 3.92
C ARG A 57 -10.73 -2.51 3.98
N ASP A 58 -11.34 -2.79 2.84
CA ASP A 58 -12.53 -3.63 2.73
C ASP A 58 -12.25 -5.06 3.21
N LEU A 59 -11.02 -5.56 2.97
CA LEU A 59 -10.59 -6.85 3.46
C LEU A 59 -10.53 -6.88 4.99
N GLY A 60 -9.89 -5.89 5.63
CA GLY A 60 -9.90 -5.76 7.09
C GLY A 60 -11.32 -5.67 7.67
N ALA A 61 -12.18 -4.86 7.06
CA ALA A 61 -13.57 -4.71 7.45
C ALA A 61 -14.35 -6.04 7.33
N SER A 62 -14.14 -6.79 6.24
CA SER A 62 -14.76 -8.10 6.04
C SER A 62 -14.32 -9.15 7.07
N MET A 63 -13.18 -8.94 7.72
CA MET A 63 -12.66 -9.77 8.82
C MET A 63 -13.14 -9.30 10.20
N GLY A 64 -14.08 -8.35 10.25
CA GLY A 64 -14.69 -7.86 11.48
C GLY A 64 -13.84 -6.86 12.24
N LYS A 65 -12.82 -6.26 11.61
CA LYS A 65 -11.98 -5.23 12.22
C LYS A 65 -12.41 -3.84 11.75
N PRO A 66 -12.64 -2.87 12.66
CA PRO A 66 -12.63 -1.46 12.29
C PRO A 66 -11.45 -1.17 11.37
N SER A 67 -11.72 -0.63 10.19
CA SER A 67 -10.72 -0.48 9.13
C SER A 67 -10.91 0.86 8.43
N TYR A 68 -9.91 1.73 8.53
CA TYR A 68 -9.97 3.08 7.95
C TYR A 68 -8.91 3.26 6.87
N LEU A 69 -9.26 4.04 5.86
CA LEU A 69 -8.35 4.48 4.82
C LEU A 69 -7.97 5.93 5.12
N ILE A 70 -6.67 6.18 5.31
CA ILE A 70 -6.11 7.49 5.63
C ILE A 70 -5.06 7.86 4.58
N ALA A 71 -5.00 9.13 4.18
CA ALA A 71 -3.97 9.61 3.25
C ALA A 71 -2.64 9.81 3.98
N ASP A 72 -2.68 10.40 5.17
CA ASP A 72 -1.53 10.66 6.02
C ASP A 72 -1.91 10.70 7.52
N SER A 73 -0.97 11.08 8.38
CA SER A 73 -1.17 11.13 9.84
C SER A 73 -2.25 12.12 10.29
N ASN A 74 -2.55 13.16 9.52
CA ASN A 74 -3.55 14.18 9.88
C ASN A 74 -4.99 13.68 9.72
N ASP A 75 -5.19 12.62 8.93
CA ASP A 75 -6.49 11.97 8.78
C ASP A 75 -6.81 11.01 9.93
N LEU A 76 -5.87 10.83 10.88
CA LEU A 76 -6.09 10.01 12.06
C LEU A 76 -7.08 10.69 12.99
N VAL A 77 -8.18 10.00 13.29
CA VAL A 77 -9.22 10.47 14.21
C VAL A 77 -8.97 9.81 15.58
N PRO A 78 -8.66 10.58 16.65
CA PRO A 78 -8.30 10.04 17.96
C PRO A 78 -9.34 9.07 18.54
N GLU A 79 -10.63 9.34 18.31
CA GLU A 79 -11.75 8.52 18.78
C GLU A 79 -11.72 7.09 18.23
N TRP A 80 -11.02 6.84 17.12
CA TRP A 80 -10.82 5.49 16.61
C TRP A 80 -9.91 4.65 17.51
N LEU A 81 -9.09 5.27 18.35
CA LEU A 81 -8.14 4.62 19.25
C LEU A 81 -8.75 4.31 20.62
N ASP A 82 -9.99 4.74 20.88
CA ASP A 82 -10.65 4.51 22.16
C ASP A 82 -10.85 3.01 22.42
N GLY A 83 -10.21 2.50 23.47
CA GLY A 83 -10.26 1.09 23.84
C GLY A 83 -9.47 0.15 22.92
N VAL A 84 -8.66 0.68 22.00
CA VAL A 84 -7.79 -0.08 21.11
C VAL A 84 -6.45 -0.36 21.79
N SER A 85 -6.06 -1.63 21.86
CA SER A 85 -4.77 -2.05 22.42
C SER A 85 -3.72 -2.29 21.35
N ALA A 86 -4.15 -2.69 20.14
CA ALA A 86 -3.27 -2.99 19.02
C ALA A 86 -3.81 -2.38 17.72
N VAL A 87 -2.98 -1.57 17.07
CA VAL A 87 -3.26 -0.95 15.76
C VAL A 87 -2.42 -1.64 14.70
N GLY A 88 -3.08 -2.20 13.68
CA GLY A 88 -2.42 -2.70 12.49
C GLY A 88 -2.28 -1.60 11.45
N ILE A 89 -1.08 -1.44 10.90
CA ILE A 89 -0.80 -0.47 9.85
C ILE A 89 -0.38 -1.22 8.59
N THR A 90 -1.01 -0.88 7.47
CA THR A 90 -0.64 -1.37 6.14
C THR A 90 -0.73 -0.22 5.14
N ALA A 91 -0.22 -0.43 3.93
CA ALA A 91 -0.16 0.60 2.92
C ALA A 91 -0.53 0.07 1.52
N GLY A 92 -1.21 0.90 0.74
CA GLY A 92 -1.43 0.63 -0.67
C GLY A 92 -0.11 0.59 -1.45
N ALA A 93 -0.09 -0.07 -2.61
CA ALA A 93 1.11 -0.19 -3.43
C ALA A 93 1.71 1.15 -3.89
N SER A 94 0.91 2.22 -3.89
CA SER A 94 1.31 3.57 -4.31
C SER A 94 1.61 4.52 -3.15
N ALA A 95 1.51 4.07 -1.89
CA ALA A 95 1.74 4.92 -0.74
C ALA A 95 3.26 4.96 -0.41
N PRO A 96 3.88 6.16 -0.36
CA PRO A 96 5.27 6.31 0.07
C PRO A 96 5.47 5.83 1.51
N GLU A 97 6.66 5.26 1.78
CA GLU A 97 7.04 4.77 3.11
C GLU A 97 7.03 5.90 4.14
N GLU A 98 7.38 7.14 3.75
CA GLU A 98 7.37 8.28 4.66
C GLU A 98 5.98 8.56 5.26
N LEU A 99 4.90 8.29 4.52
CA LEU A 99 3.54 8.47 5.04
C LEU A 99 3.22 7.43 6.12
N VAL A 100 3.67 6.18 5.92
CA VAL A 100 3.52 5.10 6.91
C VAL A 100 4.30 5.45 8.18
N GLN A 101 5.54 5.91 8.02
CA GLN A 101 6.38 6.33 9.16
C GLN A 101 5.80 7.55 9.88
N GLY A 102 5.19 8.48 9.15
CA GLY A 102 4.47 9.62 9.72
C GLY A 102 3.29 9.18 10.60
N VAL A 103 2.49 8.21 10.14
CA VAL A 103 1.38 7.62 10.92
C VAL A 103 1.91 6.91 12.18
N ILE A 104 2.97 6.10 12.05
CA ILE A 104 3.60 5.42 13.20
C ILE A 104 4.08 6.43 14.24
N SER A 105 4.74 7.49 13.78
CA SER A 105 5.25 8.54 14.67
C SER A 105 4.11 9.25 15.39
N HIS A 106 3.05 9.60 14.67
CA HIS A 106 1.90 10.28 15.25
C HIS A 106 1.15 9.42 16.26
N LEU A 107 1.05 8.10 16.05
CA LEU A 107 0.51 7.18 17.05
C LEU A 107 1.33 7.18 18.36
N GLY A 108 2.63 7.43 18.29
CA GLY A 108 3.49 7.62 19.47
C GLY A 108 3.14 8.84 20.31
N ASP A 109 2.44 9.83 19.75
CA ASP A 109 1.99 11.01 20.51
C ASP A 109 0.84 10.67 21.47
N PHE A 110 0.11 9.58 21.21
CA PHE A 110 -1.03 9.12 22.03
C PHE A 110 -0.61 8.20 23.18
N GLY A 111 0.64 7.75 23.22
CA GLY A 111 1.15 6.91 24.30
C GLY A 111 2.44 6.17 23.98
N ASN A 112 2.86 5.30 24.90
CA ASN A 112 4.04 4.48 24.70
C ASN A 112 3.73 3.32 23.73
N VAL A 113 4.08 3.49 22.46
CA VAL A 113 3.82 2.51 21.39
C VAL A 113 5.08 1.69 21.10
N ALA A 114 4.94 0.37 21.15
CA ALA A 114 5.95 -0.56 20.62
C ALA A 114 5.59 -0.92 19.17
N VAL A 115 6.56 -0.77 18.25
CA VAL A 115 6.36 -1.09 16.83
C VAL A 115 6.95 -2.46 16.54
N GLU A 116 6.10 -3.39 16.08
CA GLU A 116 6.51 -4.70 15.61
C GLU A 116 6.22 -4.84 14.10
N ARG A 117 7.18 -5.41 13.37
CA ARG A 117 6.99 -5.73 11.95
C ARG A 117 6.65 -7.21 11.82
N LEU A 118 5.45 -7.50 11.30
CA LEU A 118 5.09 -8.86 10.91
C LEU A 118 6.03 -9.36 9.80
N SER A 119 6.41 -10.62 9.90
CA SER A 119 7.17 -11.30 8.85
C SER A 119 6.34 -11.33 7.57
N GLY A 120 6.79 -10.63 6.53
CA GLY A 120 6.13 -10.56 5.23
C GLY A 120 6.85 -11.39 4.16
N VAL A 121 6.22 -11.51 2.98
CA VAL A 121 6.89 -12.03 1.78
C VAL A 121 7.84 -10.97 1.24
N GLU A 122 9.13 -11.30 1.08
CA GLU A 122 10.09 -10.39 0.44
C GLU A 122 9.76 -10.18 -1.04
N GLU A 123 9.51 -8.93 -1.43
CA GLU A 123 9.24 -8.55 -2.82
C GLU A 123 10.54 -8.10 -3.52
N ASN A 124 11.21 -9.02 -4.22
CA ASN A 124 12.50 -8.76 -4.89
C ASN A 124 12.37 -8.41 -6.39
N VAL A 125 11.24 -7.83 -6.81
CA VAL A 125 10.96 -7.55 -8.23
C VAL A 125 11.22 -6.08 -8.54
N THR A 126 12.15 -5.82 -9.47
CA THR A 126 12.48 -4.47 -9.94
C THR A 126 12.22 -4.34 -11.43
N PHE A 127 11.48 -3.31 -11.82
CA PHE A 127 11.29 -2.95 -13.23
C PHE A 127 12.35 -1.93 -13.64
N LYS A 128 13.20 -2.29 -14.60
CA LYS A 128 14.17 -1.35 -15.16
C LYS A 128 13.45 -0.33 -16.03
N LEU A 129 13.90 0.92 -15.97
CA LEU A 129 13.46 1.93 -16.92
C LEU A 129 13.83 1.50 -18.34
N PRO A 130 12.96 1.76 -19.34
CA PRO A 130 13.34 1.66 -20.75
C PRO A 130 14.62 2.45 -21.02
N ARG A 131 15.44 1.96 -21.95
CA ARG A 131 16.77 2.54 -22.23
C ARG A 131 16.70 4.00 -22.64
N GLU A 132 15.59 4.39 -23.25
CA GLU A 132 15.28 5.72 -23.76
C GLU A 132 14.99 6.74 -22.65
N LEU A 133 14.73 6.28 -21.42
CA LEU A 133 14.46 7.11 -20.24
C LEU A 133 15.54 6.95 -19.15
N ALA A 134 16.55 6.13 -19.40
CA ALA A 134 17.68 5.93 -18.52
C ALA A 134 18.79 6.93 -18.92
N ASP A 135 18.63 8.20 -18.57
CA ASP A 135 19.60 9.23 -18.96
C ASP A 135 20.94 9.14 -18.18
N GLU A 136 21.97 9.59 -18.90
CA GLU A 136 23.42 9.64 -18.64
C GLU A 136 23.91 9.95 -17.20
N PRO A 137 25.16 9.56 -16.84
CA PRO A 137 25.70 9.69 -15.49
C PRO A 137 25.78 11.15 -15.04
N ALA A 138 25.40 11.37 -13.78
CA ALA A 138 25.49 12.65 -13.10
C ALA A 138 26.92 13.24 -13.15
N GLY A 139 27.05 14.38 -13.85
CA GLY A 139 28.03 15.44 -13.57
C GLY A 139 29.45 15.26 -14.14
N THR A 140 29.77 16.02 -15.19
CA THR A 140 30.93 16.94 -15.18
C THR A 140 30.62 18.12 -16.12
N GLY A 141 30.57 19.33 -15.55
CA GLY A 141 30.29 20.55 -16.30
C GLY A 141 31.49 21.00 -17.15
N SER A 142 31.22 21.47 -18.36
CA SER A 142 32.04 22.44 -19.10
C SER A 142 31.20 23.09 -20.19
N GLY A 143 30.20 23.89 -19.78
CA GLY A 143 29.49 24.80 -20.68
C GLY A 143 30.32 26.06 -20.88
N LYS A 144 30.91 26.23 -22.07
CA LYS A 144 31.50 27.49 -22.51
C LYS A 144 30.39 28.52 -22.69
N ILE A 145 30.48 29.64 -21.99
CA ILE A 145 29.71 30.85 -22.28
C ILE A 145 30.31 31.55 -23.51
N ALA A 146 29.47 31.86 -24.51
CA ALA A 146 29.78 32.84 -25.54
C ALA A 146 28.46 33.49 -26.00
N GLY A 147 28.15 34.64 -25.41
CA GLY A 147 27.23 35.60 -25.99
C GLY A 147 28.06 36.74 -26.59
N ALA A 148 27.82 37.06 -27.86
CA ALA A 148 28.25 38.31 -28.48
C ALA A 148 26.98 39.12 -28.80
N ALA A 149 27.03 40.40 -28.45
CA ALA A 149 26.03 41.41 -28.74
C ALA A 149 25.94 41.72 -30.25
N ASP A 150 24.73 41.91 -30.76
CA ASP A 150 24.15 43.22 -31.11
C ASP A 150 22.63 43.07 -31.34
#